data_AF-A0A516RIC2-F1
#
_entry.id   AF-A0A516RIC2-F1
#
_cell.length_a   1.000
_cell.length_b   1.000
_cell.length_c   1.000
_cell.angle_alpha   90.00
_cell.angle_beta   90.00
_cell.angle_gamma   90.00
#
_symmetry.space_group_name_H-M   'P 1'
#
loop_
_entity.id
_entity.type
_entity.pdbx_description
1 polymer ?
#
loop_
_entity_poly.entity_id
_entity_poly.type
_entity_poly.pdbx_seq_one_letter_code
_entity_poly.pdbx_strand_id
1 'polypeptide(L)'
;MDVPNVVGDWQEYQSDELAGLRVQVHGLKRATPKRGRDEDAKGLTYIAFDVTFENRGSEFVTIDLHDHPWHFDVRVGRDGHGAFVDEYGSVVIRDFNLYPQRRVTATLYAAAPVAKLKQVDVQVSPRLDGEPSFGYVWVGGLGVHEASTRVGARASTARAGVASEVERFLQDKAQGE
;
A
#
# COMPACT_ATOMS: atom_id res chain seq x y z
N MET A 1 12.68 11.72 21.00
CA MET A 1 12.05 10.39 20.97
C MET A 1 10.99 10.47 19.89
N ASP A 2 11.27 9.92 18.70
CA ASP A 2 10.28 9.92 17.62
C ASP A 2 9.21 8.88 17.94
N VAL A 3 8.01 9.37 18.17
CA VAL A 3 6.78 8.61 18.43
C VAL A 3 6.25 8.11 17.07
N PRO A 4 5.66 6.91 16.95
CA PRO A 4 5.54 6.24 15.65
C PRO A 4 4.49 6.92 14.77
N ASN A 5 4.85 7.26 13.53
CA ASN A 5 3.99 7.92 12.53
C ASN A 5 3.27 6.84 11.70
N VAL A 6 2.35 6.09 12.30
CA VAL A 6 2.02 4.69 11.94
C VAL A 6 1.38 4.49 10.56
N VAL A 7 1.70 3.34 9.96
CA VAL A 7 0.84 2.61 9.02
C VAL A 7 0.50 1.24 9.66
N GLY A 8 -0.75 0.81 9.50
CA GLY A 8 -1.50 -0.01 10.48
C GLY A 8 -1.19 -1.51 10.57
N ASP A 9 -2.14 -2.28 11.12
CA ASP A 9 -1.96 -3.71 11.39
C ASP A 9 -1.82 -4.59 10.14
N TRP A 10 -1.34 -5.81 10.34
CA TRP A 10 -1.30 -6.85 9.32
C TRP A 10 -2.69 -7.13 8.72
N GLN A 11 -2.75 -7.23 7.40
CA GLN A 11 -3.89 -7.74 6.65
C GLN A 11 -3.53 -9.09 6.04
N GLU A 12 -4.41 -10.07 6.17
CA GLU A 12 -4.20 -11.43 5.65
C GLU A 12 -5.06 -11.65 4.40
N TYR A 13 -4.46 -12.25 3.36
CA TYR A 13 -5.17 -12.59 2.13
C TYR A 13 -6.21 -13.68 2.40
N GLN A 14 -7.41 -13.51 1.84
CA GLN A 14 -8.58 -14.31 2.20
C GLN A 14 -8.84 -15.50 1.27
N SER A 15 -8.11 -15.63 0.15
CA SER A 15 -8.24 -16.80 -0.72
C SER A 15 -7.53 -18.01 -0.12
N ASP A 16 -8.08 -19.20 -0.33
CA ASP A 16 -7.51 -20.45 0.21
C ASP A 16 -6.07 -20.69 -0.29
N GLU A 17 -5.78 -20.31 -1.54
CA GLU A 17 -4.44 -20.41 -2.15
C GLU A 17 -3.40 -19.51 -1.47
N LEU A 18 -3.82 -18.40 -0.85
CA LEU A 18 -2.95 -17.42 -0.19
C LEU A 18 -3.11 -17.44 1.34
N ALA A 19 -3.75 -18.46 1.89
CA ALA A 19 -3.98 -18.57 3.33
C ALA A 19 -2.66 -18.50 4.11
N GLY A 20 -2.60 -17.63 5.13
CA GLY A 20 -1.39 -17.36 5.89
C GLY A 20 -0.43 -16.34 5.28
N LEU A 21 -0.64 -15.89 4.03
CA LEU A 21 0.07 -14.75 3.49
C LEU A 21 -0.54 -13.46 4.04
N ARG A 22 0.30 -12.62 4.63
CA ARG A 22 -0.12 -11.33 5.17
C ARG A 22 0.81 -10.21 4.78
N VAL A 23 0.25 -9.02 4.70
CA VAL A 23 0.93 -7.79 4.32
C VAL A 23 0.68 -6.71 5.37
N GLN A 24 1.69 -5.88 5.60
CA GLN A 24 1.61 -4.72 6.47
C GLN A 24 2.34 -3.57 5.83
N VAL A 25 1.77 -2.39 5.87
CA VAL A 25 2.50 -1.15 5.64
C VAL A 25 2.85 -0.58 7.01
N HIS A 26 4.09 -0.13 7.23
CA HIS A 26 4.54 0.45 8.50
C HIS A 26 5.72 1.42 8.29
N GLY A 27 6.29 1.94 9.37
CA GLY A 27 7.54 2.71 9.29
C GLY A 27 7.46 4.06 8.58
N LEU A 28 6.26 4.61 8.36
CA LEU A 28 6.09 5.92 7.72
C LEU A 28 6.87 6.99 8.48
N LYS A 29 7.69 7.76 7.77
CA LYS A 29 8.54 8.80 8.33
C LYS A 29 8.91 9.83 7.29
N ARG A 30 9.38 11.00 7.73
CA ARG A 30 10.05 11.95 6.83
C ARG A 30 11.33 11.35 6.29
N ALA A 31 11.63 11.64 5.03
CA ALA A 31 12.83 11.22 4.35
C ALA A 31 13.46 12.40 3.62
N THR A 32 14.70 12.21 3.19
CA THR A 32 15.40 13.13 2.28
C THR A 32 15.42 12.51 0.89
N PRO A 33 15.23 13.30 -0.18
CA PRO A 33 15.42 12.83 -1.55
C PRO A 33 16.81 12.19 -1.71
N LYS A 34 16.91 11.13 -2.52
CA LYS A 34 18.22 10.59 -2.90
C LYS A 34 18.97 11.61 -3.75
N ARG A 35 20.30 11.55 -3.70
CA ARG A 35 21.18 12.48 -4.44
C ARG A 35 20.77 12.55 -5.92
N GLY A 36 20.58 13.76 -6.44
CA GLY A 36 20.19 13.99 -7.83
C GLY A 36 18.69 14.08 -8.07
N ARG A 37 17.87 13.90 -7.02
CA ARG A 37 16.40 14.08 -7.05
C ARG A 37 15.95 15.41 -6.43
N ASP A 38 16.87 16.32 -6.17
CA ASP A 38 16.62 17.59 -5.47
C ASP A 38 15.61 18.48 -6.21
N GLU A 39 15.68 18.54 -7.54
CA GLU A 39 14.71 19.30 -8.35
C GLU A 39 13.34 18.61 -8.40
N ASP A 40 13.29 17.27 -8.49
CA ASP A 40 12.04 16.50 -8.42
C ASP A 40 11.33 16.66 -7.07
N ALA A 41 12.10 17.01 -6.03
CA ALA A 41 11.63 17.24 -4.68
C ALA A 41 11.28 18.70 -4.37
N LYS A 42 11.47 19.63 -5.31
CA LYS A 42 11.35 21.06 -5.05
C LYS A 42 9.95 21.43 -4.57
N GLY A 43 9.87 21.96 -3.34
CA GLY A 43 8.61 22.34 -2.71
C GLY A 43 7.79 21.18 -2.14
N LEU A 44 8.32 19.95 -2.21
CA LEU A 44 7.71 18.75 -1.64
C LEU A 44 8.46 18.32 -0.38
N THR A 45 7.76 17.63 0.51
CA THR A 45 8.36 16.90 1.63
C THR A 45 8.37 15.43 1.27
N TYR A 46 9.56 14.81 1.35
CA TYR A 46 9.73 13.38 1.11
C TYR A 46 9.33 12.59 2.36
N ILE A 47 8.70 11.46 2.11
CA ILE A 47 8.39 10.42 3.08
C ILE A 47 8.91 9.08 2.58
N ALA A 48 9.20 8.21 3.54
CA ALA A 48 9.47 6.80 3.30
C ALA A 48 8.55 5.97 4.18
N PHE A 49 8.15 4.80 3.69
CA PHE A 49 7.41 3.79 4.45
C PHE A 49 7.78 2.41 3.94
N ASP A 50 7.56 1.40 4.77
CA ASP A 50 7.90 0.02 4.49
C ASP A 50 6.64 -0.79 4.21
N VAL A 51 6.71 -1.69 3.23
CA VAL A 51 5.67 -2.68 2.94
C VAL A 51 6.28 -4.06 3.16
N THR A 52 5.82 -4.76 4.19
CA THR A 52 6.34 -6.08 4.56
C THR A 52 5.29 -7.15 4.29
N PHE A 53 5.71 -8.21 3.60
CA PHE A 53 4.96 -9.45 3.47
C PHE A 53 5.53 -10.48 4.43
N GLU A 54 4.66 -11.28 5.06
CA GLU A 54 5.03 -12.49 5.79
C GLU A 54 4.21 -13.66 5.26
N ASN A 55 4.89 -14.77 5.01
CA ASN A 55 4.25 -16.01 4.64
C ASN A 55 4.20 -16.96 5.86
N ARG A 56 3.01 -17.18 6.41
CA ARG A 56 2.74 -18.17 7.46
C ARG A 56 2.11 -19.46 6.92
N GLY A 57 1.87 -19.52 5.62
CA GLY A 57 1.34 -20.69 4.93
C GLY A 57 2.38 -21.81 4.80
N SER A 58 2.05 -22.83 4.02
CA SER A 58 2.86 -24.03 3.81
C SER A 58 3.65 -24.03 2.50
N GLU A 59 3.25 -23.23 1.51
CA GLU A 59 3.89 -23.12 0.20
C GLU A 59 4.58 -21.76 0.04
N PHE A 60 5.51 -21.63 -0.91
CA PHE A 60 6.05 -20.31 -1.25
C PHE A 60 5.05 -19.52 -2.09
N VAL A 61 5.13 -18.19 -2.04
CA VAL A 61 4.36 -17.28 -2.91
C VAL A 61 5.35 -16.37 -3.62
N THR A 62 5.22 -16.22 -4.93
CA THR A 62 5.99 -15.28 -5.74
C THR A 62 5.36 -13.90 -5.61
N ILE A 63 6.13 -12.93 -5.13
CA ILE A 63 5.64 -11.57 -4.88
C ILE A 63 6.26 -10.62 -5.87
N ASP A 64 5.41 -9.78 -6.46
CA ASP A 64 5.82 -8.68 -7.29
C ASP A 64 5.13 -7.37 -6.88
N LEU A 65 5.93 -6.41 -6.39
CA LEU A 65 5.52 -5.12 -5.85
C LEU A 65 6.54 -4.05 -6.28
N HIS A 66 6.36 -3.49 -7.48
CA HIS A 66 7.29 -2.52 -8.03
C HIS A 66 6.66 -1.45 -8.92
N ASP A 67 5.55 -1.75 -9.59
CA ASP A 67 4.91 -0.82 -10.51
C ASP A 67 3.91 0.08 -9.78
N HIS A 68 4.09 1.39 -9.87
CA HIS A 68 3.08 2.35 -9.47
C HIS A 68 2.37 2.90 -10.72
N PRO A 69 1.03 3.09 -10.71
CA PRO A 69 0.11 2.89 -9.60
C PRO A 69 -0.49 1.47 -9.51
N TRP A 70 0.00 0.51 -10.30
CA TRP A 70 -0.67 -0.79 -10.46
C TRP A 70 -0.50 -1.73 -9.25
N HIS A 71 0.72 -1.87 -8.74
CA HIS A 71 1.03 -2.73 -7.60
C HIS A 71 0.87 -1.98 -6.27
N PHE A 72 1.01 -0.65 -6.28
CA PHE A 72 0.74 0.20 -5.12
C PHE A 72 0.40 1.63 -5.56
N ASP A 73 -0.37 2.34 -4.75
CA ASP A 73 -0.74 3.74 -4.98
C ASP A 73 -0.66 4.53 -3.66
N VAL A 74 -0.23 5.80 -3.75
CA VAL A 74 -0.06 6.68 -2.59
C VAL A 74 -0.87 7.94 -2.80
N ARG A 75 -1.89 8.12 -1.94
CA ARG A 75 -2.75 9.30 -1.93
C ARG A 75 -2.52 10.14 -0.69
N VAL A 76 -2.73 11.45 -0.82
CA VAL A 76 -2.47 12.43 0.24
C VAL A 76 -3.57 13.47 0.34
N GLY A 77 -3.78 13.96 1.57
CA GLY A 77 -4.82 14.92 1.91
C GLY A 77 -6.23 14.32 1.84
N ARG A 78 -7.20 15.07 2.34
CA ARG A 78 -8.60 14.62 2.44
C ARG A 78 -9.27 14.32 1.11
N ASP A 79 -8.79 14.97 0.04
CA ASP A 79 -9.35 14.84 -1.31
C ASP A 79 -8.70 13.68 -2.10
N GLY A 80 -7.75 12.94 -1.51
CA GLY A 80 -7.14 11.77 -2.15
C GLY A 80 -6.25 12.09 -3.35
N HIS A 81 -5.45 13.16 -3.27
CA HIS A 81 -4.56 13.54 -4.37
C HIS A 81 -3.42 12.53 -4.52
N GLY A 82 -3.02 12.21 -5.75
CA GLY A 82 -1.81 11.42 -5.99
C GLY A 82 -0.58 12.10 -5.41
N ALA A 83 0.23 11.34 -4.67
CA ALA A 83 1.58 11.76 -4.30
C ALA A 83 2.53 11.57 -5.49
N PHE A 84 3.64 12.30 -5.50
CA PHE A 84 4.77 11.92 -6.33
C PHE A 84 5.39 10.65 -5.75
N VAL A 85 5.53 9.58 -6.55
CA VAL A 85 6.21 8.35 -6.14
C VAL A 85 7.58 8.29 -6.78
N ASP A 86 8.62 8.08 -5.97
CA ASP A 86 9.98 7.92 -6.44
C ASP A 86 10.28 6.43 -6.65
N GLU A 87 9.85 5.89 -7.80
CA GLU A 87 10.05 4.47 -8.15
C GLU A 87 11.54 4.10 -8.24
N TYR A 88 12.37 4.98 -8.81
CA TYR A 88 13.82 4.78 -8.90
C TYR A 88 14.53 4.84 -7.55
N GLY A 89 14.01 5.66 -6.63
CA GLY A 89 14.50 5.76 -5.27
C GLY A 89 14.02 4.61 -4.38
N SER A 90 12.95 3.92 -4.74
CA SER A 90 12.34 2.86 -3.95
C SER A 90 13.10 1.54 -4.04
N VAL A 91 13.10 0.80 -2.92
CA VAL A 91 13.55 -0.59 -2.88
C VAL A 91 12.31 -1.46 -3.02
N VAL A 92 12.08 -1.93 -4.23
CA VAL A 92 10.90 -2.70 -4.64
C VAL A 92 11.15 -4.20 -4.56
N ILE A 93 10.08 -5.00 -4.59
CA ILE A 93 10.16 -6.46 -4.67
C ILE A 93 9.80 -6.87 -6.10
N ARG A 94 10.65 -7.67 -6.75
CA ARG A 94 10.44 -8.16 -8.13
C ARG A 94 10.64 -9.66 -8.16
N ASP A 95 9.63 -10.39 -8.64
CA ASP A 95 9.65 -11.85 -8.85
C ASP A 95 10.28 -12.63 -7.69
N PHE A 96 9.95 -12.26 -6.44
CA PHE A 96 10.60 -12.82 -5.25
C PHE A 96 9.79 -13.97 -4.66
N ASN A 97 10.38 -15.15 -4.60
CA ASN A 97 9.77 -16.32 -3.95
C ASN A 97 9.88 -16.20 -2.42
N LEU A 98 8.77 -15.84 -1.77
CA LEU A 98 8.65 -15.78 -0.33
C LEU A 98 8.28 -17.15 0.24
N TYR A 99 9.29 -17.88 0.72
CA TYR A 99 9.11 -19.20 1.36
C TYR A 99 8.39 -19.11 2.72
N PRO A 100 7.78 -20.22 3.20
CA PRO A 100 7.14 -20.30 4.51
C PRO A 100 8.00 -19.81 5.68
N GLN A 101 7.35 -19.15 6.64
CA GLN A 101 7.92 -18.57 7.86
C GLN A 101 9.00 -17.50 7.58
N ARG A 102 8.96 -16.87 6.40
CA ARG A 102 9.85 -15.76 6.01
C ARG A 102 9.09 -14.46 5.85
N ARG A 103 9.88 -13.37 5.81
CA ARG A 103 9.42 -12.02 5.49
C ARG A 103 10.25 -11.42 4.38
N VAL A 104 9.63 -10.54 3.61
CA VAL A 104 10.30 -9.64 2.66
C VAL A 104 9.73 -8.24 2.81
N THR A 105 10.56 -7.21 2.66
CA THR A 105 10.17 -5.82 2.85
C THR A 105 10.60 -4.98 1.66
N ALA A 106 9.68 -4.22 1.10
CA ALA A 106 9.95 -3.10 0.21
C ALA A 106 10.01 -1.80 1.04
N THR A 107 10.87 -0.86 0.64
CA THR A 107 10.88 0.51 1.18
C THR A 107 10.55 1.48 0.07
N LEU A 108 9.40 2.15 0.18
CA LEU A 108 8.86 3.01 -0.85
C LEU A 108 9.03 4.47 -0.47
N TYR A 109 9.33 5.32 -1.45
CA TYR A 109 9.50 6.76 -1.28
C TYR A 109 8.41 7.51 -2.04
N ALA A 110 7.81 8.48 -1.36
CA ALA A 110 6.82 9.37 -1.95
C ALA A 110 7.04 10.81 -1.47
N ALA A 111 6.46 11.77 -2.18
CA ALA A 111 6.58 13.18 -1.86
C ALA A 111 5.29 13.94 -2.14
N ALA A 112 4.98 14.90 -1.28
CA ALA A 112 3.84 15.78 -1.43
C ALA A 112 4.06 17.11 -0.68
N PRO A 113 3.25 18.16 -0.93
CA PRO A 113 3.26 19.33 -0.08
C PRO A 113 2.99 18.96 1.38
N VAL A 114 3.78 19.52 2.31
CA VAL A 114 3.76 19.15 3.75
C VAL A 114 2.36 19.23 4.38
N ALA A 115 1.52 20.17 3.91
CA ALA A 115 0.16 20.32 4.40
C ALA A 115 -0.74 19.12 4.06
N LYS A 116 -0.49 18.43 2.94
CA LYS A 116 -1.26 17.25 2.50
C LYS A 116 -0.81 15.97 3.22
N LEU A 117 0.43 15.89 3.69
CA LEU A 117 1.00 14.71 4.38
C LEU A 117 0.43 14.45 5.78
N LYS A 118 -0.51 15.27 6.26
CA LYS A 118 -1.27 15.00 7.48
C LYS A 118 -2.23 13.82 7.35
N GLN A 119 -2.56 13.43 6.11
CA GLN A 119 -3.31 12.24 5.76
C GLN A 119 -2.62 11.60 4.56
N VAL A 120 -2.26 10.33 4.69
CA VAL A 120 -1.60 9.52 3.66
C VAL A 120 -2.35 8.21 3.60
N ASP A 121 -2.88 7.89 2.41
CA ASP A 121 -3.53 6.63 2.14
C ASP A 121 -2.61 5.81 1.23
N VAL A 122 -2.26 4.59 1.65
CA VAL A 122 -1.39 3.68 0.90
C VAL A 122 -2.21 2.47 0.52
N GLN A 123 -2.40 2.27 -0.78
CA GLN A 123 -2.96 1.05 -1.33
C GLN A 123 -1.83 0.12 -1.78
N VAL A 124 -1.93 -1.16 -1.43
CA VAL A 124 -0.98 -2.21 -1.83
C VAL A 124 -1.78 -3.34 -2.48
N SER A 125 -1.54 -3.57 -3.77
CA SER A 125 -2.19 -4.54 -4.64
C SER A 125 -1.14 -5.28 -5.49
N PRO A 126 -0.26 -6.08 -4.87
CA PRO A 126 0.83 -6.74 -5.58
C PRO A 126 0.28 -7.75 -6.59
N ARG A 127 1.16 -8.19 -7.49
CA ARG A 127 0.94 -9.42 -8.23
C ARG A 127 1.50 -10.59 -7.41
N LEU A 128 0.70 -11.61 -7.20
CA LEU A 128 1.04 -12.82 -6.44
C LEU A 128 0.96 -14.02 -7.38
N ASP A 129 2.04 -14.78 -7.48
CA ASP A 129 2.18 -15.92 -8.41
C ASP A 129 1.78 -15.60 -9.86
N GLY A 130 2.10 -14.38 -10.30
CA GLY A 130 1.84 -13.93 -11.67
C GLY A 130 0.48 -13.25 -11.88
N GLU A 131 -0.43 -13.36 -10.92
CA GLU A 131 -1.80 -12.85 -11.00
C GLU A 131 -2.03 -11.58 -10.16
N PRO A 132 -2.87 -10.63 -10.62
CA PRO A 132 -3.28 -9.49 -9.80
C PRO A 132 -3.99 -9.94 -8.52
N SER A 133 -3.60 -9.38 -7.38
CA SER A 133 -4.24 -9.68 -6.09
C SER A 133 -5.17 -8.56 -5.62
N PHE A 134 -6.04 -8.88 -4.66
CA PHE A 134 -6.86 -7.87 -3.97
C PHE A 134 -5.98 -6.82 -3.28
N GLY A 135 -6.36 -5.55 -3.42
CA GLY A 135 -5.65 -4.43 -2.82
C GLY A 135 -6.11 -4.11 -1.40
N TYR A 136 -5.18 -4.05 -0.46
CA TYR A 136 -5.44 -3.54 0.89
C TYR A 136 -5.05 -2.07 1.00
N VAL A 137 -5.73 -1.33 1.87
CA VAL A 137 -5.50 0.10 2.09
C VAL A 137 -5.20 0.37 3.55
N TRP A 138 -4.18 1.20 3.79
CA TRP A 138 -3.88 1.74 5.10
C TRP A 138 -3.89 3.25 5.07
N VAL A 139 -4.31 3.85 6.19
CA VAL A 139 -4.38 5.30 6.37
C VAL A 139 -3.45 5.68 7.52
N GLY A 140 -2.63 6.70 7.29
CA GLY A 140 -1.70 7.26 8.25
C GLY A 140 -1.47 8.75 8.01
N GLY A 141 -0.39 9.29 8.57
CA GLY A 141 -0.02 10.69 8.35
C GLY A 141 1.20 11.09 9.16
N LEU A 142 1.96 12.07 8.68
CA LEU A 142 3.07 12.63 9.44
C LEU A 142 2.56 13.40 10.65
N GLY A 143 3.03 13.02 11.85
CA GLY A 143 2.64 13.64 13.12
C GLY A 143 1.29 13.17 13.67
N VAL A 144 0.75 12.04 13.17
CA VAL A 144 -0.49 11.42 13.67
C VAL A 144 -0.15 10.28 14.63
N HIS A 145 -0.73 10.28 15.83
CA HIS A 145 -0.56 9.21 16.83
C HIS A 145 -1.48 8.00 16.55
N GLU A 146 -0.97 6.79 16.76
CA GLU A 146 -1.63 5.47 16.55
C GLU A 146 -3.02 5.33 17.18
N ALA A 147 -3.28 5.96 18.33
CA ALA A 147 -4.59 5.91 18.97
C ALA A 147 -5.71 6.61 18.16
N SER A 148 -5.34 7.47 17.19
CA SER A 148 -6.28 8.22 16.36
C SER A 148 -6.65 7.51 15.05
N THR A 149 -6.00 6.38 14.72
CA THR A 149 -6.25 5.59 13.50
C THR A 149 -7.09 4.33 13.76
N ARG A 150 -7.57 4.10 14.99
CA ARG A 150 -8.60 3.08 15.25
C ARG A 150 -9.81 3.37 14.38
N VAL A 151 -10.06 2.46 13.43
CA VAL A 151 -11.22 2.35 12.54
C VAL A 151 -12.18 3.53 12.75
N GLY A 152 -11.86 4.67 12.13
CA GLY A 152 -12.87 5.69 11.91
C GLY A 152 -14.00 4.97 11.21
N ALA A 153 -15.18 4.96 11.84
CA ALA A 153 -16.36 4.31 11.31
C ALA A 153 -16.39 4.52 9.80
N ARG A 154 -16.44 3.42 9.03
CA ARG A 154 -16.65 3.48 7.58
C ARG A 154 -17.61 4.64 7.35
N ALA A 155 -17.22 5.61 6.53
CA ALA A 155 -18.18 6.53 5.96
C ALA A 155 -19.06 5.69 5.01
N SER A 156 -19.91 4.83 5.59
CA SER A 156 -20.84 3.92 4.95
C SER A 156 -22.08 4.70 4.52
N THR A 157 -21.86 5.84 3.89
CA THR A 157 -22.89 6.57 3.15
C THR A 157 -22.50 6.77 1.69
N ALA A 158 -21.38 6.17 1.23
CA ALA A 158 -21.18 5.94 -0.20
C ALA A 158 -22.13 4.80 -0.62
N ARG A 159 -23.30 5.20 -1.14
CA ARG A 159 -24.23 4.37 -1.89
C ARG A 159 -23.45 3.44 -2.81
N ALA A 160 -23.79 2.14 -2.81
CA ALA A 160 -23.16 1.07 -3.58
C ALA A 160 -22.51 1.60 -4.88
N GLY A 161 -21.19 1.76 -4.82
CA GLY A 161 -20.43 2.44 -5.86
C GLY A 161 -20.22 1.53 -7.07
N VAL A 162 -20.04 2.16 -8.23
CA VAL A 162 -19.85 1.58 -9.56
C VAL A 162 -18.93 0.34 -9.57
N ALA A 163 -17.94 0.25 -8.68
CA ALA A 163 -17.08 -0.93 -8.53
C ALA A 163 -17.87 -2.23 -8.26
N SER A 164 -18.87 -2.22 -7.37
CA SER A 164 -19.71 -3.39 -7.09
C SER A 164 -20.71 -3.70 -8.22
N GLU A 165 -21.04 -2.70 -9.07
CA GLU A 165 -21.84 -2.93 -10.27
C GLU A 165 -21.00 -3.52 -11.40
N VAL A 166 -19.72 -3.14 -11.50
CA VAL A 166 -18.76 -3.68 -12.46
C VAL A 166 -18.40 -5.13 -12.12
N GLU A 167 -18.15 -5.46 -10.84
CA GLU A 167 -17.94 -6.86 -10.42
C GLU A 167 -19.14 -7.75 -10.75
N ARG A 168 -20.36 -7.26 -10.48
CA ARG A 168 -21.58 -8.00 -10.82
C ARG A 168 -21.75 -8.16 -12.33
N PHE A 169 -21.46 -7.13 -13.12
CA PHE A 169 -21.54 -7.21 -14.59
C PHE A 169 -20.53 -8.19 -15.20
N LEU A 170 -19.30 -8.22 -14.67
CA LEU A 170 -18.27 -9.16 -15.11
C LEU A 170 -18.61 -10.62 -14.75
N GLN A 171 -19.20 -10.85 -13.57
CA GLN A 171 -19.68 -12.18 -13.16
C GLN A 171 -20.86 -12.66 -14.02
N ASP A 172 -21.81 -11.78 -14.34
CA ASP A 172 -22.99 -12.11 -15.15
C ASP A 172 -22.62 -12.44 -16.61
N LYS A 173 -21.50 -11.87 -17.12
CA LYS A 173 -20.95 -12.19 -18.43
C LYS A 173 -20.11 -13.47 -18.46
N ALA A 174 -19.55 -13.89 -17.34
CA ALA A 174 -18.77 -15.14 -17.23
C ALA A 174 -19.64 -16.39 -17.04
N GLN A 175 -20.92 -16.23 -16.66
CA GLN A 175 -21.87 -17.33 -16.45
C GLN A 175 -22.85 -17.53 -17.62
N GLY A 176 -22.71 -16.74 -18.69
CA GLY A 176 -23.55 -16.80 -19.89
C GLY A 176 -22.81 -17.33 -21.11
N GLU A 177 -22.46 -18.62 -21.09
CA GLU A 177 -22.31 -19.50 -22.26
C GLU A 177 -23.00 -20.84 -21.98
#